data_AF-A0A6N2CAB7-F1
#
_entry.id   AF-A0A6N2CAB7-F1
#
_cell.length_a   1.000
_cell.length_b   1.000
_cell.length_c   1.000
_cell.angle_alpha   90.00
_cell.angle_beta   90.00
_cell.angle_gamma   90.00
#
_symmetry.space_group_name_H-M   'P 1'
#
loop_
_entity.id
_entity.type
_entity.pdbx_description
1 polymer ?
#
loop_
_entity_poly.entity_id
_entity_poly.type
_entity_poly.pdbx_seq_one_letter_code
_entity_poly.pdbx_strand_id
1 'polypeptide(L)'
;ISSGEHQCRQFSLDEMERSTNNFDLQLVIGSVKRLKPGSRQGEKEFWTEFNMLSTHRHENLLSLVGYCIEGHEMLLVYDYMPRGSLADNLYKMDINSSSLSWERRLKIAIGAARGLDFLHTSQNRVIHRDIKSSNILLDENWEVKFQILGCPKWDLEMNQLLMLVNKSKAHLGTSILSTF
;
A
#
# COMPACT_ATOMS: atom_id res chain seq x y z
N ILE A 1 8.97 -28.02 10.77
CA ILE A 1 8.70 -26.60 10.46
C ILE A 1 9.97 -26.10 9.79
N SER A 2 9.99 -26.03 8.44
CA SER A 2 11.22 -25.70 7.71
C SER A 2 11.52 -24.21 7.85
N SER A 3 12.71 -23.94 8.36
CA SER A 3 13.41 -22.66 8.33
C SER A 3 13.57 -22.16 6.90
N GLY A 4 12.62 -21.34 6.44
CA GLY A 4 12.86 -20.37 5.38
C GLY A 4 13.22 -19.06 6.06
N GLU A 5 14.42 -18.54 5.83
CA GLU A 5 14.83 -17.22 6.29
C GLU A 5 13.86 -16.16 5.72
N HIS A 6 12.90 -15.72 6.52
CA HIS A 6 12.15 -14.51 6.20
C HIS A 6 13.17 -13.36 6.20
N GLN A 7 13.33 -12.71 5.04
CA GLN A 7 14.31 -11.66 4.82
C GLN A 7 13.87 -10.31 5.43
N CYS A 8 13.24 -10.37 6.61
CA CYS A 8 12.61 -9.26 7.34
C CYS A 8 13.06 -9.32 8.80
N ARG A 9 13.48 -8.18 9.36
CA ARG A 9 14.03 -8.12 10.73
C ARG A 9 12.94 -8.19 11.78
N GLN A 10 13.15 -8.95 12.85
CA GLN A 10 12.34 -8.83 14.06
C GLN A 10 12.89 -7.70 14.95
N PHE A 11 12.02 -6.78 15.36
CA PHE A 11 12.29 -5.67 16.25
C PHE A 11 11.62 -5.91 17.60
N SER A 12 12.17 -5.35 18.69
CA SER A 12 11.47 -5.30 19.97
C SER A 12 10.52 -4.12 20.06
N LEU A 13 9.52 -4.19 20.93
CA LEU A 13 8.59 -3.08 21.13
C LEU A 13 9.31 -1.83 21.63
N ASP A 14 10.23 -2.01 22.59
CA ASP A 14 11.12 -0.96 23.09
C ASP A 14 11.91 -0.25 21.98
N GLU A 15 12.43 -1.01 21.01
CA GLU A 15 13.18 -0.45 19.89
C GLU A 15 12.26 0.39 18.98
N MET A 16 11.05 -0.11 18.70
CA MET A 16 10.06 0.61 17.91
C MET A 16 9.61 1.90 18.60
N GLU A 17 9.31 1.85 19.89
CA GLU A 17 8.87 3.01 20.66
C GLU A 17 9.93 4.11 20.66
N ARG A 18 11.21 3.74 20.85
CA ARG A 18 12.32 4.71 20.82
C ARG A 18 12.53 5.31 19.43
N SER A 19 12.45 4.49 18.38
CA SER A 19 12.69 4.93 17.00
C SER A 19 11.53 5.72 16.39
N THR A 20 10.32 5.58 16.94
CA THR A 20 9.11 6.25 16.46
C THR A 20 8.59 7.32 17.40
N ASN A 21 9.31 7.62 18.49
CA ASN A 21 8.86 8.51 19.56
C ASN A 21 7.46 8.12 20.07
N ASN A 22 7.29 6.88 20.54
CA ASN A 22 6.02 6.28 20.95
C ASN A 22 4.95 6.29 19.84
N PHE A 23 5.35 5.95 18.60
CA PHE A 23 4.50 5.91 17.42
C PHE A 23 3.89 7.26 17.04
N ASP A 24 4.62 8.35 17.31
CA ASP A 24 4.27 9.68 16.80
C ASP A 24 4.40 9.68 15.28
N LEU A 25 3.26 9.76 14.60
CA LEU A 25 3.13 9.70 13.14
C LEU A 25 3.96 10.77 12.41
N GLN A 26 4.42 11.83 13.09
CA GLN A 26 5.25 12.87 12.50
C GLN A 26 6.74 12.51 12.42
N LEU A 27 7.21 11.52 13.18
CA LEU A 27 8.65 11.22 13.36
C LEU A 27 9.05 9.82 12.88
N VAL A 28 8.11 9.03 12.35
CA VAL A 28 8.39 7.66 11.91
C VAL A 28 9.28 7.65 10.66
N ILE A 29 10.52 7.19 10.81
CA ILE A 29 11.40 6.82 9.68
C ILE A 29 10.91 5.46 9.17
N GLY A 30 9.93 5.47 8.27
CA GLY A 30 9.23 4.27 7.81
C GLY A 30 7.72 4.40 7.97
N SER A 31 6.98 3.40 7.52
CA SER A 31 5.55 3.29 7.90
C SER A 31 5.41 2.17 8.92
N VAL A 32 4.82 2.45 10.09
CA VAL A 32 4.51 1.44 11.09
C VAL A 32 3.01 1.21 11.13
N LYS A 33 2.59 -0.03 10.95
CA LYS A 33 1.20 -0.44 11.08
C LYS A 33 1.02 -1.29 12.32
N ARG A 34 0.39 -0.71 13.34
CA ARG A 34 -0.01 -1.40 14.57
C ARG A 34 -1.41 -1.98 14.38
N LEU A 35 -1.53 -3.31 14.45
CA LEU A 35 -2.81 -3.99 14.34
C LEU A 35 -3.47 -4.13 15.70
N LYS A 36 -4.80 -4.15 15.74
CA LYS A 36 -5.59 -4.11 16.99
C LYS A 36 -5.20 -5.28 17.92
N PRO A 37 -4.56 -5.01 19.08
CA PRO A 37 -4.15 -6.04 20.03
C PRO A 37 -5.31 -6.93 20.48
N GLY A 38 -5.08 -8.23 20.54
CA GLY A 38 -6.07 -9.21 21.03
C GLY A 38 -7.31 -9.41 20.14
N SER A 39 -7.38 -8.80 18.96
CA SER A 39 -8.48 -9.01 18.02
C SER A 39 -8.16 -10.14 17.04
N ARG A 40 -9.07 -11.13 16.91
CA ARG A 40 -8.94 -12.21 15.92
C ARG A 40 -8.79 -11.71 14.49
N GLN A 41 -9.44 -10.58 14.18
CA GLN A 41 -9.35 -9.96 12.86
C GLN A 41 -7.98 -9.32 12.64
N GLY A 42 -7.45 -8.57 13.61
CA GLY A 42 -6.12 -7.96 13.51
C GLY A 42 -5.00 -8.99 13.40
N GLU A 43 -5.08 -10.09 14.16
CA GLU A 43 -4.12 -11.20 14.06
C GLU A 43 -4.16 -11.86 12.67
N LYS A 44 -5.36 -12.09 12.13
CA LYS A 44 -5.51 -12.64 10.78
C LYS A 44 -4.96 -11.69 9.70
N GLU A 45 -5.23 -10.39 9.84
CA GLU A 45 -4.70 -9.37 8.95
C GLU A 45 -3.17 -9.33 9.00
N PHE A 46 -2.58 -9.40 10.19
CA PHE A 46 -1.14 -9.44 10.39
C PHE A 46 -0.51 -10.59 9.61
N TRP A 47 -0.96 -11.83 9.87
CA TRP A 47 -0.36 -13.01 9.26
C TRP A 47 -0.58 -13.05 7.75
N THR A 48 -1.72 -12.57 7.27
CA THR A 48 -1.98 -12.48 5.83
C THR A 48 -0.98 -11.56 5.16
N GLU A 49 -0.80 -10.35 5.70
CA GLU A 49 0.08 -9.33 5.13
C GLU A 49 1.56 -9.72 5.29
N PHE A 50 1.95 -10.21 6.47
CA PHE A 50 3.30 -10.71 6.75
C PHE A 50 3.70 -11.84 5.79
N ASN A 51 2.87 -12.86 5.63
CA ASN A 51 3.19 -14.00 4.76
C ASN A 51 3.31 -13.56 3.30
N MET A 52 2.43 -12.67 2.84
CA MET A 52 2.47 -12.16 1.48
C MET A 52 3.76 -11.39 1.22
N LEU A 53 4.06 -10.38 2.06
CA LEU A 53 5.18 -9.47 1.84
C LEU A 53 6.55 -10.03 2.19
N SER A 54 6.63 -11.01 3.11
CA SER A 54 7.89 -11.68 3.42
C SER A 54 8.31 -12.69 2.36
N THR A 55 7.38 -13.15 1.50
CA THR A 55 7.64 -14.19 0.48
C THR A 55 7.56 -13.66 -0.95
N HIS A 56 7.00 -12.47 -1.16
CA HIS A 56 6.87 -11.85 -2.49
C HIS A 56 7.57 -10.50 -2.52
N ARG A 57 8.42 -10.28 -3.53
CA ARG A 57 9.07 -8.99 -3.80
C ARG A 57 8.75 -8.54 -5.22
N HIS A 58 8.34 -7.29 -5.36
CA HIS A 58 8.03 -6.69 -6.64
C HIS A 58 8.22 -5.16 -6.57
N GLU A 59 8.62 -4.53 -7.67
CA GLU A 59 8.88 -3.08 -7.72
C GLU A 59 7.66 -2.24 -7.33
N ASN A 60 6.45 -2.74 -7.56
CA ASN A 60 5.20 -2.06 -7.21
C ASN A 60 4.47 -2.64 -5.99
N LEU A 61 5.15 -3.43 -5.16
CA LEU A 61 4.64 -3.84 -3.85
C LEU A 61 5.38 -3.13 -2.73
N LEU A 62 4.66 -2.78 -1.66
CA LEU A 62 5.26 -2.19 -0.48
C LEU A 62 6.23 -3.18 0.15
N SER A 63 7.47 -2.77 0.40
CA SER A 63 8.50 -3.66 0.93
C SER A 63 8.40 -3.74 2.45
N LEU A 64 8.32 -4.96 2.98
CA LEU A 64 8.34 -5.23 4.42
C LEU A 64 9.80 -5.25 4.92
N VAL A 65 10.13 -4.30 5.78
CA VAL A 65 11.44 -4.17 6.42
C VAL A 65 11.53 -5.12 7.61
N GLY A 66 10.45 -5.23 8.38
CA GLY A 66 10.42 -6.07 9.56
C GLY A 66 9.10 -6.04 10.32
N TYR A 67 9.12 -6.63 11.52
CA TYR A 67 7.93 -6.83 12.33
C TYR A 67 8.26 -6.85 13.82
N CYS A 68 7.24 -6.67 14.67
CA CYS A 68 7.31 -6.86 16.11
C CYS A 68 6.11 -7.69 16.57
N ILE A 69 6.36 -8.73 17.37
CA ILE A 69 5.34 -9.54 18.05
C ILE A 69 5.79 -9.68 19.51
N GLU A 70 5.21 -8.87 20.39
CA GLU A 70 5.52 -8.89 21.83
C GLU A 70 4.24 -8.74 22.64
N GLY A 71 3.94 -9.72 23.50
CA GLY A 71 2.68 -9.75 24.26
C GLY A 71 1.46 -9.78 23.34
N HIS A 72 0.63 -8.73 23.40
CA HIS A 72 -0.54 -8.57 22.52
C HIS A 72 -0.27 -7.65 21.32
N GLU A 73 0.96 -7.14 21.19
CA GLU A 73 1.34 -6.21 20.14
C GLU A 73 1.78 -6.95 18.87
N MET A 74 1.22 -6.54 17.74
CA MET A 74 1.56 -7.05 16.41
C MET A 74 1.76 -5.84 15.48
N LEU A 75 3.00 -5.61 15.07
CA LEU A 75 3.37 -4.47 14.23
C LEU A 75 4.14 -4.91 12.99
N LEU A 76 3.85 -4.24 11.87
CA LEU A 76 4.60 -4.37 10.62
C LEU A 76 5.30 -3.05 10.29
N VAL A 77 6.52 -3.16 9.79
CA VAL A 77 7.37 -2.02 9.40
C VAL A 77 7.67 -2.08 7.92
N TYR A 78 7.44 -0.97 7.23
CA TYR A 78 7.68 -0.82 5.80
C TYR A 78 8.60 0.35 5.52
N ASP A 79 9.09 0.40 4.29
CA ASP A 79 9.74 1.59 3.76
C ASP A 79 8.84 2.83 3.87
N TYR A 80 9.47 3.98 4.08
CA TYR A 80 8.77 5.26 4.17
C TYR A 80 8.29 5.71 2.79
N MET A 81 7.03 6.15 2.71
CA MET A 81 6.41 6.62 1.48
C MET A 81 6.16 8.14 1.58
N PRO A 82 7.17 8.97 1.25
CA PRO A 82 7.15 10.41 1.54
C PRO A 82 6.05 11.19 0.84
N ARG A 83 5.52 10.67 -0.27
CA ARG A 83 4.42 11.31 -1.00
C ARG A 83 3.05 10.85 -0.52
N GLY A 84 2.99 10.00 0.50
CA GLY A 84 1.75 9.49 1.07
C GLY A 84 0.97 8.64 0.08
N SER A 85 -0.35 8.61 0.24
CA SER A 85 -1.25 7.85 -0.63
C SER A 85 -1.61 8.62 -1.90
N LEU A 86 -2.03 7.91 -2.94
CA LEU A 86 -2.63 8.51 -4.12
C LEU A 86 -3.90 9.31 -3.74
N ALA A 87 -4.66 8.89 -2.72
CA ALA A 87 -5.82 9.63 -2.24
C ALA A 87 -5.43 11.02 -1.70
N ASP A 88 -4.31 11.12 -0.97
CA ASP A 88 -3.79 12.41 -0.49
C ASP A 88 -3.51 13.36 -1.66
N ASN A 89 -2.88 12.83 -2.71
CA ASN A 89 -2.49 13.60 -3.90
C ASN A 89 -3.66 13.91 -4.85
N LEU A 90 -4.78 13.19 -4.74
CA LEU A 90 -5.98 13.43 -5.53
C LEU A 90 -7.00 14.34 -4.81
N TYR A 91 -7.08 14.29 -3.48
CA TYR A 91 -8.17 14.91 -2.72
C TYR A 91 -7.74 16.00 -1.73
N LYS A 92 -6.49 16.05 -1.27
CA LYS A 92 -6.00 17.12 -0.37
C LYS A 92 -5.58 18.38 -1.12
N MET A 93 -6.36 18.78 -2.13
CA MET A 93 -6.12 20.01 -2.88
C MET A 93 -6.45 21.20 -1.97
N ASP A 94 -5.43 21.88 -1.48
CA ASP A 94 -5.52 23.32 -1.24
C ASP A 94 -5.74 23.99 -2.61
N ILE A 95 -6.56 25.05 -2.68
CA ILE A 95 -7.04 25.68 -3.93
C ILE A 95 -5.89 26.12 -4.86
N ASN A 96 -4.67 26.21 -4.34
CA ASN A 96 -3.46 26.64 -5.03
C ASN A 96 -2.43 25.52 -5.32
N SER A 97 -2.68 24.29 -4.90
CA SER A 97 -1.77 23.16 -5.12
C SER A 97 -2.05 22.52 -6.49
N SER A 98 -1.14 22.69 -7.45
CA SER A 98 -1.25 22.08 -8.77
C SER A 98 -1.50 20.57 -8.68
N SER A 99 -2.62 20.12 -9.24
CA SER A 99 -2.96 18.69 -9.37
C SER A 99 -1.84 17.88 -10.03
N LEU A 100 -1.82 16.55 -9.80
CA LEU A 100 -0.89 15.65 -10.48
C LEU A 100 -0.86 15.93 -11.99
N SER A 101 0.34 16.16 -12.55
CA SER A 101 0.51 16.32 -13.99
C SER A 101 0.05 15.06 -14.73
N TRP A 102 -0.35 15.20 -15.99
CA TRP A 102 -0.76 14.07 -16.82
C TRP A 102 0.31 12.97 -16.89
N GLU A 103 1.57 13.37 -17.04
CA GLU A 103 2.73 12.46 -17.05
C GLU A 103 2.81 11.62 -15.76
N ARG A 104 2.68 12.27 -14.59
CA ARG A 104 2.67 11.57 -13.29
C ARG A 104 1.49 10.60 -13.18
N ARG A 105 0.31 11.00 -13.67
CA ARG A 105 -0.88 10.12 -13.68
C ARG A 105 -0.66 8.87 -14.53
N LEU A 106 -0.08 9.03 -15.72
CA LEU A 106 0.26 7.89 -16.58
C LEU A 106 1.28 6.97 -15.92
N LYS A 107 2.34 7.54 -15.34
CA LYS A 107 3.36 6.79 -14.60
C LYS A 107 2.73 5.96 -13.47
N ILE A 108 1.89 6.59 -12.66
CA ILE A 108 1.15 5.94 -11.56
C ILE A 108 0.24 4.83 -12.10
N ALA A 109 -0.50 5.07 -13.18
CA ALA A 109 -1.38 4.06 -13.77
C ALA A 109 -0.62 2.84 -14.30
N ILE A 110 0.54 3.06 -14.93
CA ILE A 110 1.41 1.98 -15.42
C ILE A 110 1.96 1.17 -14.25
N GLY A 111 2.51 1.82 -13.21
CA GLY A 111 2.99 1.14 -12.01
C GLY A 111 1.89 0.36 -11.29
N ALA A 112 0.68 0.93 -11.20
CA ALA A 112 -0.48 0.25 -10.65
C ALA A 112 -0.87 -0.99 -11.47
N ALA A 113 -0.87 -0.90 -12.80
CA ALA A 113 -1.16 -2.04 -13.67
C ALA A 113 -0.12 -3.15 -13.51
N ARG A 114 1.18 -2.82 -13.43
CA ARG A 114 2.26 -3.78 -13.20
C ARG A 114 2.15 -4.49 -11.85
N GLY A 115 1.92 -3.74 -10.78
CA GLY A 115 1.74 -4.33 -9.46
C GLY A 115 0.53 -5.26 -9.40
N LEU A 116 -0.56 -4.91 -10.09
CA LEU A 116 -1.74 -5.78 -10.18
C LEU A 116 -1.50 -7.02 -11.03
N ASP A 117 -0.80 -6.88 -12.15
CA ASP A 117 -0.42 -8.03 -12.97
C ASP A 117 0.43 -9.02 -12.16
N PHE A 118 1.43 -8.55 -11.42
CA PHE A 118 2.22 -9.39 -10.52
C PHE A 118 1.35 -10.12 -9.48
N LEU A 119 0.44 -9.40 -8.84
CA LEU A 119 -0.47 -9.96 -7.85
C LEU A 119 -1.35 -11.07 -8.46
N HIS A 120 -1.91 -10.82 -9.65
CA HIS A 120 -2.80 -11.75 -10.33
C HIS A 120 -2.08 -12.94 -10.97
N THR A 121 -0.81 -12.79 -11.36
CA THR A 121 0.00 -13.85 -11.99
C THR A 121 0.82 -14.67 -10.99
N SER A 122 0.96 -14.21 -9.75
CA SER A 122 1.60 -14.97 -8.67
C SER A 122 0.94 -16.35 -8.47
N GLN A 123 1.72 -17.35 -8.02
CA GLN A 123 1.24 -18.75 -7.86
C GLN A 123 -0.01 -18.88 -6.97
N ASN A 124 -0.25 -17.90 -6.09
CA ASN A 124 -1.40 -17.86 -5.20
C ASN A 124 -2.49 -16.84 -5.62
N ARG A 125 -2.42 -16.30 -6.86
CA ARG A 125 -3.28 -15.21 -7.40
C ARG A 125 -3.82 -14.30 -6.31
N VAL A 126 -2.96 -13.44 -5.77
CA VAL A 126 -3.37 -12.46 -4.77
C VAL A 126 -4.30 -11.45 -5.44
N ILE A 127 -5.58 -11.47 -5.07
CA ILE A 127 -6.55 -10.52 -5.60
C ILE A 127 -6.71 -9.39 -4.59
N HIS A 128 -6.18 -8.22 -4.95
CA HIS A 128 -6.25 -7.01 -4.15
C HIS A 128 -7.66 -6.42 -4.24
N ARG A 129 -8.64 -7.01 -3.53
CA ARG A 129 -10.05 -6.57 -3.56
C ARG A 129 -10.28 -5.13 -3.09
N ASP A 130 -9.28 -4.50 -2.51
CA ASP A 130 -9.33 -3.12 -2.03
C ASP A 130 -8.33 -2.21 -2.75
N ILE A 131 -8.33 -2.21 -4.09
CA ILE A 131 -7.59 -1.20 -4.87
C ILE A 131 -8.32 0.12 -4.72
N LYS A 132 -7.98 0.82 -3.65
CA LYS A 132 -8.38 2.19 -3.37
C LYS A 132 -7.16 3.08 -3.49
N SER A 133 -7.38 4.33 -3.88
CA SER A 133 -6.31 5.33 -3.93
C SER A 133 -5.63 5.55 -2.57
N SER A 134 -6.28 5.18 -1.45
CA SER A 134 -5.68 5.19 -0.11
C SER A 134 -4.63 4.10 0.12
N ASN A 135 -4.70 2.99 -0.63
CA ASN A 135 -3.82 1.83 -0.48
C ASN A 135 -2.71 1.79 -1.56
N ILE A 136 -2.70 2.80 -2.44
CA ILE A 136 -1.64 3.06 -3.41
C ILE A 136 -0.74 4.11 -2.79
N LEU A 137 0.44 3.70 -2.33
CA LEU A 137 1.43 4.59 -1.75
C LEU A 137 2.43 5.05 -2.81
N LEU A 138 3.00 6.22 -2.60
CA LEU A 138 3.90 6.87 -3.54
C LEU A 138 5.24 7.15 -2.87
N ASP A 139 6.32 6.69 -3.50
CA ASP A 139 7.68 7.01 -3.06
C ASP A 139 8.14 8.40 -3.52
N GLU A 140 9.39 8.76 -3.22
CA GLU A 140 9.99 10.04 -3.63
C GLU A 140 9.98 10.27 -5.15
N ASN A 141 9.99 9.21 -5.95
CA ASN A 141 10.07 9.24 -7.41
C ASN A 141 8.71 9.12 -8.10
N TRP A 142 7.61 9.17 -7.33
CA TRP A 142 6.24 8.92 -7.82
C TRP A 142 6.02 7.49 -8.33
N GLU A 143 6.84 6.53 -7.89
CA GLU A 143 6.57 5.12 -8.14
C GLU A 143 5.48 4.62 -7.20
N VAL A 144 4.63 3.76 -7.73
CA VAL A 144 3.52 3.15 -6.99
C VAL A 144 4.02 1.96 -6.17
N LYS A 145 3.60 1.90 -4.91
CA LYS A 145 3.70 0.72 -4.04
C LYS A 145 2.31 0.34 -3.52
N PHE A 146 1.86 -0.88 -3.81
CA PHE A 146 0.61 -1.38 -3.23
C PHE A 146 0.82 -1.83 -1.79
N GLN A 147 -0.04 -1.33 -0.91
CA GLN A 147 -0.18 -1.82 0.46
C GLN A 147 -1.24 -2.92 0.51
N ILE A 148 -0.86 -4.13 0.96
CA ILE A 148 -1.78 -5.26 1.07
C ILE A 148 -2.51 -5.21 2.40
N LEU A 149 -3.83 -4.99 2.39
CA LEU A 149 -4.65 -5.04 3.59
C LEU A 149 -5.40 -6.38 3.68
N GLY A 150 -5.32 -7.03 4.84
CA GLY A 150 -5.73 -8.42 5.05
C GLY A 150 -7.20 -8.75 4.72
N CYS A 151 -7.45 -9.16 3.47
CA CYS A 151 -8.74 -9.71 3.05
C CYS A 151 -8.59 -11.20 2.66
N PRO A 152 -9.40 -12.12 3.24
CA PRO A 152 -9.21 -13.57 3.09
C PRO A 152 -9.99 -14.23 1.93
N LYS A 153 -10.46 -13.48 0.93
CA LYS A 153 -11.27 -14.05 -0.16
C LYS A 153 -10.81 -13.58 -1.54
N TRP A 154 -10.67 -14.55 -2.43
CA TRP A 154 -10.12 -14.49 -3.78
C TRP A 154 -11.27 -14.24 -4.79
N ASP A 155 -11.35 -13.06 -5.43
CA ASP A 155 -12.04 -12.77 -6.72
C ASP A 155 -12.22 -11.25 -6.99
N LEU A 156 -12.31 -10.85 -8.28
CA LEU A 156 -12.65 -9.54 -8.91
C LEU A 156 -11.47 -8.63 -9.34
N GLU A 157 -11.53 -7.71 -10.33
CA GLU A 157 -12.05 -7.63 -11.72
C GLU A 157 -11.49 -6.29 -12.29
N MET A 158 -11.08 -6.22 -13.58
CA MET A 158 -10.35 -5.09 -14.23
C MET A 158 -11.02 -3.69 -14.14
N ASN A 159 -12.29 -3.59 -13.72
CA ASN A 159 -13.08 -2.36 -13.71
C ASN A 159 -12.60 -1.28 -12.72
N GLN A 160 -11.77 -1.63 -11.73
CA GLN A 160 -11.31 -0.67 -10.71
C GLN A 160 -10.19 0.26 -11.19
N LEU A 161 -9.29 -0.22 -12.06
CA LEU A 161 -8.27 0.62 -12.72
C LEU A 161 -8.93 1.69 -13.60
N LEU A 162 -9.99 1.33 -14.32
CA LEU A 162 -10.77 2.23 -15.15
C LEU A 162 -11.43 3.34 -14.30
N MET A 163 -11.87 3.02 -13.07
CA MET A 163 -12.39 4.04 -12.14
C MET A 163 -11.34 5.06 -11.70
N LEU A 164 -10.08 4.67 -11.50
CA LEU A 164 -8.99 5.60 -11.16
C LEU A 164 -8.68 6.56 -12.33
N VAL A 165 -8.66 6.04 -13.55
CA VAL A 165 -8.49 6.85 -14.77
C VAL A 165 -9.70 7.77 -14.98
N ASN A 166 -10.93 7.28 -14.82
CA ASN A 166 -12.14 8.07 -15.06
C ASN A 166 -12.44 9.11 -13.97
N LYS A 167 -12.16 8.82 -12.69
CA LYS A 167 -12.26 9.83 -11.62
C LYS A 167 -11.26 10.98 -11.81
N SER A 168 -10.14 10.74 -12.48
CA SER A 168 -9.19 11.79 -12.87
C SER A 168 -9.65 12.61 -14.09
N LYS A 169 -10.49 12.04 -14.97
CA LYS A 169 -11.13 12.77 -16.08
C LYS A 169 -12.24 13.71 -15.60
N ALA A 170 -12.87 13.46 -14.45
CA ALA A 170 -13.94 14.32 -13.91
C ALA A 170 -13.48 15.74 -13.49
N HIS A 171 -12.19 16.07 -13.62
CA HIS A 171 -11.64 17.43 -13.47
C HIS A 171 -11.20 18.09 -14.80
N LEU A 172 -11.40 17.42 -15.93
CA LEU A 172 -11.37 18.03 -17.26
C LEU A 172 -12.78 17.88 -17.85
N GLY A 173 -13.49 19.01 -17.89
CA GLY A 173 -14.91 19.10 -18.18
C GLY A 173 -15.40 18.25 -19.36
N THR A 174 -16.57 17.62 -19.15
CA THR A 174 -17.79 17.68 -19.98
C THR A 174 -17.74 17.85 -21.51
N SER A 175 -16.65 17.68 -22.27
CA SER A 175 -16.70 17.88 -23.74
C SER A 175 -15.72 17.08 -24.62
N ILE A 176 -15.09 15.99 -24.15
CA ILE A 176 -14.18 15.19 -25.04
C ILE A 176 -14.54 13.68 -25.10
N LEU A 177 -15.65 13.25 -24.49
CA LEU A 177 -16.16 11.87 -24.66
C LEU A 177 -17.45 11.78 -25.49
N SER A 178 -17.89 12.86 -26.15
CA SER A 178 -18.96 12.78 -27.16
C SER A 178 -18.43 12.50 -28.58
N THR A 179 -17.22 11.95 -28.73
CA THR A 179 -16.72 11.59 -30.07
C THR A 179 -15.87 10.31 -30.06
N PHE A 180 -16.38 9.30 -29.38
CA PHE A 180 -16.34 7.90 -29.83
C PHE A 180 -17.66 7.24 -29.48
#